data_AF-A0A1C6HLC9-F1
#
_entry.id   AF-A0A1C6HLC9-F1
#
_cell.length_a   1.000
_cell.length_b   1.000
_cell.length_c   1.000
_cell.angle_alpha   90.00
_cell.angle_beta   90.00
_cell.angle_gamma   90.00
#
_symmetry.space_group_name_H-M   'P 1'
#
loop_
_entity.id
_entity.type
_entity.pdbx_description
1 polymer ?
#
loop_
_entity_poly.entity_id
_entity_poly.type
_entity_poly.pdbx_seq_one_letter_code
_entity_poly.pdbx_strand_id
1 'polypeptide(L)'
;MFHLILAAPVLAVYGAAAIFVLSLPFWVGGLLQLVLTVFCRKKPVYAIPAVLGVAGVIVSGIKLVPSVGVGPVAVYWLLYFVELLLIFLVVYNIKRAVLGLIAKKKASTDAKNGG
;
A
#
# COMPACT_ATOMS: atom_id res chain seq x y z
N MET A 1 -15.69 -5.29 2.19
CA MET A 1 -16.51 -6.28 1.45
C MET A 1 -15.70 -7.13 0.45
N PHE A 2 -14.57 -6.64 -0.06
CA PHE A 2 -13.67 -7.43 -0.92
C PHE A 2 -13.09 -8.69 -0.26
N HIS A 3 -12.84 -8.64 1.06
CA HIS A 3 -12.35 -9.81 1.81
C HIS A 3 -13.29 -11.02 1.75
N LEU A 4 -14.60 -10.85 1.49
CA LEU A 4 -15.56 -11.96 1.45
C LEU A 4 -15.45 -12.82 0.18
N ILE A 5 -15.00 -12.25 -0.95
CA ILE A 5 -14.90 -12.98 -2.23
C ILE A 5 -13.65 -13.88 -2.26
N LEU A 6 -12.55 -13.47 -1.60
CA LEU A 6 -11.36 -14.31 -1.43
C LEU A 6 -11.41 -15.18 -0.16
N ALA A 7 -12.19 -14.79 0.84
CA ALA A 7 -12.26 -15.53 2.11
C ALA A 7 -12.82 -16.93 1.92
N ALA A 8 -13.86 -17.14 1.11
CA ALA A 8 -14.51 -18.45 1.00
C ALA A 8 -13.57 -19.59 0.54
N PRO A 9 -12.83 -19.49 -0.59
CA PRO A 9 -11.92 -20.55 -1.02
C PRO A 9 -10.68 -20.69 -0.12
N VAL A 10 -10.22 -19.61 0.52
CA VAL A 10 -9.01 -19.63 1.35
C VAL A 10 -9.33 -20.11 2.79
N LEU A 11 -10.50 -19.78 3.35
CA LEU A 11 -11.00 -20.40 4.60
C LEU A 11 -11.21 -21.89 4.44
N ALA A 12 -11.74 -22.32 3.28
CA ALA A 12 -12.04 -23.73 3.03
C ALA A 12 -10.78 -24.62 3.03
N VAL A 13 -9.61 -24.07 2.70
CA VAL A 13 -8.34 -24.82 2.60
C VAL A 13 -7.41 -24.60 3.80
N TYR A 14 -7.35 -23.38 4.35
CA TYR A 14 -6.39 -23.01 5.40
C TYR A 14 -7.03 -22.51 6.71
N GLY A 15 -8.36 -22.47 6.81
CA GLY A 15 -9.08 -22.00 7.99
C GLY A 15 -8.82 -20.54 8.34
N ALA A 16 -9.09 -20.17 9.61
CA ALA A 16 -8.96 -18.79 10.09
C ALA A 16 -7.51 -18.24 10.05
N ALA A 17 -6.50 -19.12 10.02
CA ALA A 17 -5.08 -18.73 9.94
C ALA A 17 -4.75 -18.01 8.61
N ALA A 18 -5.48 -18.33 7.55
CA ALA A 18 -5.30 -17.69 6.25
C ALA A 18 -5.69 -16.21 6.27
N ILE A 19 -6.67 -15.83 7.09
CA ILE A 19 -7.04 -14.42 7.27
C ILE A 19 -5.85 -13.64 7.83
N PHE A 20 -5.16 -14.17 8.85
CA PHE A 20 -4.00 -13.51 9.45
C PHE A 20 -2.82 -13.41 8.49
N VAL A 21 -2.50 -14.49 7.77
CA VAL A 21 -1.38 -14.52 6.80
C VAL A 21 -1.65 -13.58 5.61
N LEU A 22 -2.90 -13.47 5.17
CA LEU A 22 -3.29 -12.61 4.05
C LEU A 22 -3.50 -11.14 4.47
N SER A 23 -3.84 -10.85 5.71
CA SER A 23 -4.07 -9.48 6.16
C SER A 23 -2.80 -8.79 6.66
N LEU A 24 -1.82 -9.53 7.16
CA LEU A 24 -0.53 -8.98 7.62
C LEU A 24 0.18 -8.13 6.56
N PRO A 25 0.31 -8.58 5.30
CA PRO A 25 0.93 -7.78 4.25
C PRO A 25 0.16 -6.48 3.97
N PHE A 26 -1.18 -6.53 3.98
CA PHE A 26 -2.03 -5.36 3.76
C PHE A 26 -1.86 -4.34 4.89
N TRP A 27 -1.91 -4.78 6.15
CA TRP A 27 -1.73 -3.89 7.30
C TRP A 27 -0.31 -3.33 7.39
N VAL A 28 0.71 -4.19 7.37
CA VAL A 28 2.11 -3.76 7.54
C VAL A 28 2.60 -3.01 6.30
N GLY A 29 2.32 -3.54 5.11
CA GLY A 29 2.69 -2.91 3.84
C GLY A 29 1.97 -1.58 3.62
N GLY A 30 0.66 -1.53 3.86
CA GLY A 30 -0.13 -0.31 3.75
C GLY A 30 0.30 0.77 4.75
N LEU A 31 0.52 0.39 6.02
CA LEU A 31 0.99 1.33 7.03
C LEU A 31 2.42 1.81 6.75
N LEU A 32 3.30 0.93 6.28
CA LEU A 32 4.64 1.32 5.85
C LEU A 32 4.59 2.26 4.64
N GLN A 33 3.76 1.99 3.64
CA GLN A 33 3.56 2.87 2.49
C GLN A 33 3.04 4.25 2.91
N LEU A 34 2.08 4.29 3.84
CA LEU A 34 1.55 5.51 4.41
C LEU A 34 2.66 6.32 5.09
N VAL A 35 3.38 5.71 6.04
CA VAL A 35 4.46 6.36 6.80
C VAL A 35 5.54 6.89 5.87
N LEU A 36 6.01 6.08 4.92
CA LEU A 36 7.05 6.50 3.99
C LEU A 36 6.56 7.64 3.08
N THR A 37 5.33 7.59 2.60
CA THR A 37 4.78 8.66 1.72
C THR A 37 4.58 9.98 2.46
N VAL A 38 4.13 9.92 3.72
CA VAL A 38 3.95 11.10 4.58
C VAL A 38 5.32 11.70 4.94
N PHE A 39 6.18 10.92 5.60
CA PHE A 39 7.36 11.45 6.28
C PHE A 39 8.60 11.53 5.39
N CYS A 40 8.77 10.60 4.44
CA CYS A 40 9.95 10.66 3.57
C CYS A 40 9.75 11.68 2.45
N ARG A 41 10.83 12.39 2.09
CA ARG A 41 10.88 13.28 0.92
C ARG A 41 11.61 12.65 -0.26
N LYS A 42 12.40 11.61 -0.02
CA LYS A 42 13.19 10.91 -1.04
C LYS A 42 12.28 9.98 -1.84
N LYS A 43 12.07 10.34 -3.12
CA LYS A 43 11.26 9.55 -4.08
C LYS A 43 11.56 8.04 -4.12
N PRO A 44 12.83 7.56 -4.07
CA PRO A 44 13.08 6.12 -4.13
C PRO A 44 12.56 5.34 -2.91
N VAL A 45 12.36 6.00 -1.77
CA VAL A 45 11.93 5.35 -0.52
C VAL A 45 10.48 4.87 -0.62
N TYR A 46 9.66 5.49 -1.48
CA TYR A 46 8.27 5.07 -1.71
C TYR A 46 8.14 3.70 -2.38
N ALA A 47 9.21 3.20 -3.00
CA ALA A 47 9.23 1.89 -3.65
C ALA A 47 9.53 0.74 -2.67
N ILE A 48 9.98 1.03 -1.43
CA ILE A 48 10.39 0.00 -0.47
C ILE A 48 9.27 -1.02 -0.21
N PRO A 49 8.00 -0.62 0.05
CA PRO A 49 6.94 -1.60 0.30
C PRO A 49 6.62 -2.44 -0.94
N ALA A 50 6.71 -1.85 -2.14
CA ALA A 50 6.55 -2.60 -3.38
C ALA A 50 7.68 -3.62 -3.59
N VAL A 51 8.94 -3.26 -3.31
CA VAL A 51 10.09 -4.19 -3.40
C VAL A 51 9.96 -5.34 -2.41
N LEU A 52 9.55 -5.04 -1.16
CA LEU A 52 9.23 -6.08 -0.17
C LEU A 52 8.07 -6.96 -0.63
N GLY A 53 7.07 -6.37 -1.28
CA GLY A 53 5.97 -7.07 -1.94
C GLY A 53 6.45 -8.09 -2.97
N VAL A 54 7.38 -7.71 -3.85
CA VAL A 54 7.95 -8.62 -4.85
C VAL A 54 8.66 -9.81 -4.20
N ALA A 55 9.42 -9.58 -3.12
CA ALA A 55 10.01 -10.68 -2.37
C ALA A 55 8.93 -11.63 -1.80
N GLY A 56 7.83 -11.08 -1.30
CA GLY A 56 6.67 -11.85 -0.86
C GLY A 56 5.99 -12.64 -2.00
N VAL A 57 5.90 -12.08 -3.21
CA VAL A 57 5.40 -12.79 -4.40
C VAL A 57 6.24 -14.03 -4.68
N ILE A 58 7.56 -13.91 -4.65
CA ILE A 58 8.49 -15.03 -4.91
C ILE A 58 8.29 -16.13 -3.87
N VAL A 59 8.28 -15.76 -2.58
CA VAL A 59 8.07 -16.73 -1.48
C VAL A 59 6.70 -17.41 -1.60
N SER A 60 5.65 -16.65 -1.92
CA SER A 60 4.31 -17.19 -2.14
C SER A 60 4.24 -18.09 -3.36
N GLY A 61 4.96 -17.74 -4.43
CA GLY A 61 5.12 -18.56 -5.62
C GLY A 61 5.67 -19.95 -5.29
N ILE A 62 6.69 -20.01 -4.43
CA ILE A 62 7.31 -21.28 -4.04
C ILE A 62 6.43 -22.07 -3.05
N LYS A 63 5.78 -21.39 -2.10
CA LYS A 63 5.12 -22.05 -0.95
C LYS A 63 3.62 -22.27 -1.11
N LEU A 64 2.91 -21.38 -1.80
CA LEU A 64 1.44 -21.37 -1.88
C LEU A 64 0.93 -21.89 -3.23
N VAL A 65 1.62 -21.59 -4.34
CA VAL A 65 1.16 -22.05 -5.67
C VAL A 65 0.94 -23.57 -5.77
N PRO A 66 1.80 -24.44 -5.20
CA PRO A 66 1.57 -25.89 -5.26
C PRO A 66 0.28 -26.34 -4.57
N SER A 67 -0.19 -25.59 -3.58
CA SER A 67 -1.35 -25.95 -2.75
C SER A 67 -2.64 -25.25 -3.16
N VAL A 68 -2.55 -24.01 -3.66
CA VAL A 68 -3.72 -23.15 -3.92
C VAL A 68 -3.85 -22.71 -5.39
N GLY A 69 -2.86 -23.04 -6.22
CA GLY A 69 -2.81 -22.66 -7.63
C GLY A 69 -2.35 -21.22 -7.87
N VAL A 70 -1.97 -20.94 -9.11
CA VAL A 70 -1.41 -19.64 -9.53
C VAL A 70 -2.47 -18.52 -9.45
N GLY A 71 -3.71 -18.81 -9.86
CA GLY A 71 -4.78 -17.81 -9.96
C GLY A 71 -5.03 -17.05 -8.65
N PRO A 72 -5.37 -17.75 -7.53
CA PRO A 72 -5.61 -17.10 -6.25
C PRO A 72 -4.40 -16.29 -5.72
N VAL A 73 -3.19 -16.82 -5.89
CA VAL A 73 -1.95 -16.15 -5.48
C VAL A 73 -1.73 -14.87 -6.31
N ALA A 74 -1.96 -14.92 -7.63
CA ALA A 74 -1.82 -13.77 -8.51
C ALA A 74 -2.84 -12.67 -8.17
N VAL A 75 -4.11 -13.04 -7.95
CA VAL A 75 -5.16 -12.09 -7.55
C VAL A 75 -4.80 -11.42 -6.22
N TYR A 76 -4.36 -12.20 -5.23
CA TYR A 76 -3.95 -11.67 -3.92
C TYR A 76 -2.85 -10.61 -4.04
N TRP A 77 -1.76 -10.91 -4.75
CA TRP A 77 -0.64 -9.98 -4.91
C TRP A 77 -1.00 -8.77 -5.75
N LEU A 78 -1.82 -8.93 -6.79
CA LEU A 78 -2.32 -7.81 -7.59
C LEU A 78 -3.06 -6.79 -6.71
N LEU A 79 -3.96 -7.25 -5.85
CA LEU A 79 -4.71 -6.39 -4.95
C LEU A 79 -3.82 -5.68 -3.95
N TYR A 80 -2.83 -6.39 -3.41
CA TYR A 80 -1.83 -5.80 -2.53
C TYR A 80 -1.08 -4.64 -3.22
N PHE A 81 -0.61 -4.83 -4.46
CA PHE A 81 0.06 -3.75 -5.19
C PHE A 81 -0.89 -2.60 -5.53
N VAL A 82 -2.15 -2.88 -5.87
CA VAL A 82 -3.17 -1.85 -6.09
C VAL A 82 -3.41 -1.04 -4.82
N GLU A 83 -3.49 -1.67 -3.66
CA GLU A 83 -3.63 -0.98 -2.38
C GLU A 83 -2.43 -0.06 -2.11
N LEU A 84 -1.19 -0.57 -2.24
CA LEU A 84 0.01 0.24 -2.07
C LEU A 84 0.01 1.46 -3.00
N LEU A 85 -0.38 1.25 -4.27
CA LEU A 85 -0.48 2.31 -5.26
C LEU A 85 -1.54 3.36 -4.88
N LEU A 86 -2.71 2.93 -4.42
CA LEU A 86 -3.78 3.82 -3.98
C LEU A 86 -3.35 4.65 -2.76
N ILE A 87 -2.75 4.02 -1.75
CA ILE A 87 -2.23 4.72 -0.56
C ILE A 87 -1.19 5.76 -1.00
N PHE A 88 -0.26 5.37 -1.86
CA PHE A 88 0.73 6.28 -2.41
C PHE A 88 0.07 7.47 -3.12
N LEU A 89 -0.83 7.23 -4.06
CA LEU A 89 -1.50 8.28 -4.84
C LEU A 89 -2.29 9.25 -3.96
N VAL A 90 -3.09 8.72 -3.03
CA VAL A 90 -3.92 9.54 -2.14
C VAL A 90 -3.03 10.41 -1.25
N VAL A 91 -2.08 9.81 -0.55
CA VAL A 91 -1.20 10.54 0.39
C VAL A 91 -0.30 11.53 -0.36
N TYR A 92 0.24 11.14 -1.51
CA TYR A 92 1.08 12.02 -2.32
C TYR A 92 0.32 13.26 -2.82
N ASN A 93 -0.92 13.08 -3.31
CA ASN A 93 -1.75 14.19 -3.76
C ASN A 93 -2.14 15.11 -2.59
N ILE A 94 -2.52 14.55 -1.43
CA ILE A 94 -2.82 15.35 -0.22
C ILE A 94 -1.60 16.17 0.18
N LYS A 95 -0.42 15.54 0.27
CA LYS A 95 0.83 16.23 0.62
C LYS A 95 1.14 17.37 -0.35
N ARG A 96 0.95 17.15 -1.65
CA ARG A 96 1.15 18.18 -2.68
C ARG A 96 0.18 19.34 -2.52
N ALA A 97 -1.10 19.05 -2.28
CA ALA A 97 -2.13 20.07 -2.07
C ALA A 97 -1.85 20.90 -0.82
N VAL A 98 -1.52 20.27 0.30
CA VAL A 98 -1.17 20.94 1.57
C VAL A 98 0.04 21.86 1.40
N LEU A 99 1.11 21.37 0.75
CA LEU A 99 2.29 22.20 0.49
C LEU A 99 1.98 23.39 -0.42
N GLY A 100 1.11 23.21 -1.42
CA GLY A 100 0.64 24.30 -2.28
C GLY A 100 -0.16 25.36 -1.51
N LEU A 101 -1.04 24.94 -0.61
CA LEU A 101 -1.81 25.84 0.26
C LEU A 101 -0.90 26.63 1.21
N ILE A 102 0.09 25.97 1.82
CA ILE A 102 1.07 26.62 2.70
C ILE A 102 1.89 27.65 1.92
N ALA A 103 2.37 27.30 0.73
CA ALA A 103 3.13 28.22 -0.12
C ALA A 103 2.29 29.44 -0.53
N LYS A 104 1.03 29.24 -0.92
CA LYS A 104 0.11 30.33 -1.27
C LYS A 104 -0.19 31.25 -0.09
N LYS A 105 -0.39 30.67 1.12
CA LYS A 105 -0.60 31.44 2.34
C LYS A 105 0.64 32.28 2.69
N LYS A 106 1.84 31.69 2.60
CA LYS A 106 3.11 32.40 2.84
C LYS A 106 3.28 33.59 1.88
N ALA A 107 3.06 33.37 0.57
CA ALA A 107 3.15 34.44 -0.42
C ALA A 107 2.15 35.59 -0.15
N SER A 108 0.92 35.28 0.27
CA SER A 108 -0.07 36.29 0.62
C SER A 108 0.29 37.09 1.87
N THR A 109 0.93 36.48 2.86
CA THR A 109 1.40 37.18 4.08
C THR A 109 2.61 38.06 3.78
N ASP A 110 3.58 37.54 3.02
CA ASP A 110 4.78 38.28 2.63
C ASP A 110 4.40 39.54 1.81
N ALA A 111 3.39 39.45 0.93
CA ALA A 111 2.85 40.59 0.18
C ALA A 111 2.11 41.64 1.04
N LYS A 112 1.58 41.25 2.21
CA LYS A 112 0.81 42.13 3.11
C LYS A 112 1.68 42.89 4.12
N ASN A 113 2.88 42.37 4.41
CA ASN A 113 3.83 42.93 5.37
C ASN A 113 4.95 43.75 4.70
N GLY A 114 5.03 43.75 3.36
CA GLY A 114 6.09 44.40 2.58
C GLY A 114 5.66 45.64 1.78
N GLY A 115 4.49 46.22 2.08
CA GLY A 115 4.01 47.50 1.51
C GLY A 115 3.72 48.48 2.63
#